data_AF-A0A497H5U6-F1
#
_entry.id   AF-A0A497H5U6-F1
#
_cell.length_a   1.000
_cell.length_b   1.000
_cell.length_c   1.000
_cell.angle_alpha   90.00
_cell.angle_beta   90.00
_cell.angle_gamma   90.00
#
_symmetry.space_group_name_H-M   'P 1'
#
loop_
_entity.id
_entity.type
_entity.pdbx_description
1 polymer ?
#
loop_
_entity_poly.entity_id
_entity_poly.type
_entity_poly.pdbx_seq_one_letter_code
_entity_poly.pdbx_strand_id
1 'polypeptide(L)'
;MPGYMHPCRYCNELIPPDSNVCPMCGKVNPLGPLRCPRCRNPVRKNYKVCPSCGLNLEIACPYCGEMTFFGDYCEHCEKRLVVICPKCKTEQPPIEGKCIKCGKPLKIGGNDV
;
A
#
# COMPACT_ATOMS: atom_id res chain seq x y z
N MET A 1 -1.29 30.70 -3.90
CA MET A 1 -2.28 30.27 -2.87
C MET A 1 -1.49 29.67 -1.73
N PRO A 2 -1.57 30.16 -0.49
CA PRO A 2 -0.86 29.53 0.62
C PRO A 2 -1.40 28.10 0.75
N GLY A 3 -0.53 27.11 0.51
CA GLY A 3 -0.86 25.70 0.66
C GLY A 3 -1.15 25.43 2.14
N TYR A 4 -2.43 25.32 2.48
CA TYR A 4 -2.83 24.98 3.83
C TYR A 4 -2.22 23.61 4.20
N MET A 5 -1.56 23.56 5.34
CA MET A 5 -0.99 22.31 5.84
C MET A 5 -2.13 21.33 6.12
N HIS A 6 -1.92 20.05 5.80
CA HIS A 6 -2.88 18.99 6.05
C HIS A 6 -2.35 18.05 7.13
N PRO A 7 -3.21 17.51 8.01
CA PRO A 7 -2.80 16.54 8.99
C PRO A 7 -2.40 15.22 8.31
N CYS A 8 -1.24 14.70 8.68
CA CYS A 8 -0.77 13.38 8.25
C CYS A 8 -1.69 12.29 8.81
N ARG A 9 -2.15 11.38 7.96
CA ARG A 9 -3.05 10.28 8.36
C ARG A 9 -2.46 9.28 9.37
N TYR A 10 -1.14 9.32 9.59
CA TYR A 10 -0.42 8.37 10.44
C TYR A 10 0.00 8.97 11.77
N CYS A 11 0.56 10.19 11.78
CA CYS A 11 1.05 10.85 12.99
C CYS A 11 0.24 12.10 13.37
N ASN A 12 -0.77 12.49 12.58
CA ASN A 12 -1.59 13.70 12.75
C ASN A 12 -0.85 15.05 12.70
N GLU A 13 0.46 15.05 12.46
CA GLU A 13 1.24 16.28 12.27
C GLU A 13 0.85 17.04 11.01
N LEU A 14 0.91 18.37 11.07
CA LEU A 14 0.62 19.25 9.95
C LEU A 14 1.77 19.23 8.95
N ILE A 15 1.49 18.79 7.71
CA ILE A 15 2.49 18.68 6.65
C ILE A 15 2.04 19.41 5.37
N PRO A 16 2.98 19.80 4.48
CA PRO A 16 2.63 20.45 3.21
C PRO A 16 1.72 19.57 2.33
N PRO A 17 0.75 20.16 1.61
CA PRO A 17 -0.23 19.42 0.79
C PRO A 17 0.39 18.53 -0.30
N ASP A 18 1.57 18.89 -0.80
CA ASP A 18 2.25 18.18 -1.90
C ASP A 18 3.25 17.11 -1.41
N SER A 19 3.18 16.74 -0.13
CA SER A 19 4.10 15.78 0.48
C SER A 19 3.75 14.33 0.13
N ASN A 20 4.54 13.71 -0.75
CA ASN A 20 4.44 12.26 -1.03
C ASN A 20 4.93 11.39 0.14
N VAL A 21 5.81 11.92 0.97
CA VAL A 21 6.37 11.29 2.16
C VAL A 21 6.25 12.26 3.31
N CYS A 22 5.79 11.80 4.48
CA CYS A 22 5.69 12.65 5.65
C CYS A 22 7.10 13.03 6.14
N PRO A 23 7.46 14.32 6.26
CA PRO A 23 8.75 14.73 6.81
C PRO A 23 8.89 14.40 8.30
N MET A 24 7.79 14.18 9.01
CA MET A 24 7.79 13.93 10.47
C MET A 24 7.89 12.45 10.81
N CYS A 25 7.12 11.58 10.15
CA CYS A 25 7.08 10.15 10.46
C CYS A 25 7.68 9.25 9.37
N GLY A 26 8.08 9.81 8.22
CA GLY A 26 8.67 9.07 7.11
C GLY A 26 7.71 8.15 6.34
N LYS A 27 6.42 8.10 6.69
CA LYS A 27 5.45 7.26 5.99
C LYS A 27 5.05 7.86 4.64
N VAL A 28 4.94 7.00 3.62
CA VAL A 28 4.55 7.35 2.24
C VAL A 28 3.04 7.53 2.14
N ASN A 29 2.58 8.30 1.15
CA ASN A 29 1.17 8.63 0.96
C ASN A 29 0.49 9.13 2.26
N PRO A 30 1.08 10.13 2.95
CA PRO A 30 0.59 10.58 4.24
C PRO A 30 -0.72 11.37 4.17
N LEU A 31 -1.14 11.75 2.96
CA LEU A 31 -2.31 12.59 2.70
C LEU A 31 -3.31 11.88 1.78
N GLY A 32 -4.57 12.33 1.87
CA GLY A 32 -5.65 11.86 1.02
C GLY A 32 -6.24 10.50 1.41
N PRO A 33 -7.24 10.02 0.64
CA PRO A 33 -7.88 8.73 0.89
C PRO A 33 -6.92 7.57 0.57
N LEU A 34 -7.17 6.40 1.17
CA LEU A 34 -6.52 5.16 0.73
C LEU A 34 -6.89 4.92 -0.74
N ARG A 35 -5.94 4.43 -1.53
CA ARG A 35 -6.17 4.14 -2.95
C ARG A 35 -5.89 2.67 -3.21
N CYS A 36 -6.71 2.07 -4.07
CA CYS A 36 -6.48 0.72 -4.53
C CYS A 36 -5.12 0.65 -5.24
N PRO A 37 -4.24 -0.30 -4.89
CA PRO A 37 -2.90 -0.38 -5.49
C PRO A 37 -2.93 -0.79 -6.97
N ARG A 38 -4.07 -1.32 -7.47
CA ARG A 38 -4.26 -1.70 -8.88
C ARG A 38 -4.86 -0.57 -9.73
N CYS A 39 -6.01 -0.02 -9.33
CA CYS A 39 -6.76 0.95 -10.14
C CYS A 39 -6.68 2.39 -9.63
N ARG A 40 -6.04 2.63 -8.48
CA ARG A 40 -5.93 3.93 -7.80
C ARG A 40 -7.25 4.57 -7.36
N ASN A 41 -8.38 3.88 -7.49
CA ASN A 41 -9.65 4.37 -6.96
C ASN A 41 -9.62 4.47 -5.43
N PRO A 42 -10.30 5.46 -4.83
CA PRO A 42 -10.42 5.58 -3.39
C PRO A 42 -11.04 4.32 -2.79
N VAL A 43 -10.41 3.80 -1.74
CA VAL A 43 -10.88 2.66 -0.95
C VAL A 43 -10.93 3.04 0.52
N ARG A 44 -11.65 2.26 1.32
CA ARG A 44 -11.76 2.44 2.76
C ARG A 44 -11.24 1.19 3.46
N LYS A 45 -10.72 1.33 4.68
CA LYS A 45 -10.15 0.21 5.46
C LYS A 45 -11.13 -0.94 5.69
N ASN A 46 -12.43 -0.66 5.73
CA ASN A 46 -13.47 -1.66 5.92
C ASN A 46 -13.84 -2.43 4.64
N TYR A 47 -13.21 -2.12 3.50
CA TYR A 47 -13.50 -2.80 2.24
C TYR A 47 -12.66 -4.05 2.13
N LYS A 48 -13.32 -5.20 1.96
CA LYS A 48 -12.66 -6.47 1.64
C LYS A 48 -12.21 -6.53 0.19
N VAL A 49 -12.99 -5.93 -0.72
CA VAL A 49 -12.74 -5.94 -2.16
C VAL A 49 -12.89 -4.52 -2.70
N CYS A 50 -12.05 -4.15 -3.66
CA CYS A 50 -12.16 -2.87 -4.34
C CYS A 50 -13.44 -2.83 -5.19
N PRO A 51 -14.36 -1.88 -4.96
CA PRO A 51 -15.63 -1.82 -5.69
C PRO A 51 -15.46 -1.50 -7.18
N SER A 52 -14.32 -0.96 -7.60
CA SER A 52 -14.10 -0.54 -8.98
C SER A 52 -13.36 -1.56 -9.84
N CYS A 53 -12.46 -2.38 -9.27
CA CYS A 53 -11.67 -3.34 -10.05
C CYS A 53 -11.74 -4.79 -9.53
N GLY A 54 -12.47 -5.03 -8.44
CA GLY A 54 -12.62 -6.37 -7.86
C GLY A 54 -11.37 -6.90 -7.16
N LEU A 55 -10.33 -6.09 -6.93
CA LEU A 55 -9.13 -6.53 -6.23
C LEU A 55 -9.44 -6.84 -4.76
N ASN A 56 -8.97 -7.99 -4.25
CA ASN A 56 -9.00 -8.29 -2.82
C ASN A 56 -8.08 -7.32 -2.05
N LEU A 57 -8.65 -6.58 -1.11
CA LEU A 57 -7.98 -5.62 -0.23
C LEU A 57 -7.62 -6.23 1.12
N GLU A 58 -7.85 -7.52 1.32
CA GLU A 58 -7.33 -8.28 2.46
C GLU A 58 -6.18 -9.17 1.97
N ILE A 59 -4.98 -8.99 2.52
CA ILE A 59 -3.80 -9.80 2.16
C ILE A 59 -3.08 -10.31 3.41
N ALA A 60 -2.37 -11.43 3.27
CA ALA A 60 -1.43 -11.86 4.29
C ALA A 60 -0.15 -11.01 4.17
N CYS A 61 0.30 -10.45 5.29
CA CYS A 61 1.53 -9.66 5.29
C CYS A 61 2.72 -10.54 4.87
N PRO A 62 3.52 -10.16 3.85
CA PRO A 62 4.67 -10.96 3.42
C PRO A 62 5.81 -10.99 4.46
N TYR A 63 5.71 -10.21 5.54
CA TYR A 63 6.73 -10.14 6.58
C TYR A 63 6.34 -10.81 7.89
N CYS A 64 5.10 -10.64 8.38
CA CYS A 64 4.64 -11.27 9.62
C CYS A 64 3.64 -12.43 9.39
N GLY A 65 3.09 -12.58 8.18
CA GLY A 65 2.11 -13.62 7.85
C GLY A 65 0.67 -13.32 8.28
N GLU A 66 0.43 -12.27 9.06
CA GLU A 66 -0.90 -11.93 9.54
C GLU A 66 -1.76 -11.26 8.47
N MET A 67 -3.07 -11.50 8.52
CA MET A 67 -4.05 -10.87 7.64
C MET A 67 -4.19 -9.39 7.97
N THR A 68 -4.11 -8.53 6.95
CA THR A 68 -4.16 -7.08 7.09
C THR A 68 -4.80 -6.42 5.88
N PHE A 69 -5.28 -5.19 6.04
CA PHE A 69 -5.75 -4.38 4.93
C PHE A 69 -4.62 -4.02 3.96
N PHE A 70 -4.87 -4.12 2.65
CA PHE A 70 -3.93 -3.84 1.58
C PHE A 70 -3.77 -2.33 1.35
N GLY A 71 -3.20 -1.65 2.34
CA GLY A 71 -2.70 -0.29 2.26
C GLY A 71 -1.20 -0.23 2.00
N ASP A 72 -0.59 0.92 2.30
CA ASP A 72 0.87 1.09 2.18
C ASP A 72 1.66 0.30 3.25
N TYR A 73 1.05 0.03 4.41
CA TYR A 73 1.69 -0.56 5.59
C TYR A 73 0.81 -1.63 6.23
N CYS A 74 1.45 -2.65 6.81
CA CYS A 74 0.79 -3.66 7.62
C CYS A 74 0.28 -3.05 8.94
N GLU A 75 -0.92 -3.46 9.35
CA GLU A 75 -1.53 -2.99 10.60
C GLU A 75 -0.95 -3.66 11.86
N HIS A 76 -0.23 -4.78 11.71
CA HIS A 76 0.35 -5.54 12.82
C HIS A 76 1.84 -5.27 13.02
N CYS A 77 2.62 -5.26 11.95
CA CYS A 77 4.09 -5.10 12.01
C CYS A 77 4.61 -3.78 11.42
N GLU A 78 3.72 -2.91 10.93
CA GLU A 78 4.04 -1.60 10.35
C GLU A 78 5.02 -1.59 9.16
N LYS A 79 5.40 -2.76 8.61
CA LYS A 79 6.24 -2.84 7.41
C LYS A 79 5.45 -2.49 6.16
N ARG A 80 6.14 -1.92 5.16
CA ARG A 80 5.53 -1.59 3.86
C ARG A 80 5.04 -2.87 3.18
N LEU A 81 3.80 -2.88 2.70
CA LEU A 81 3.21 -4.02 1.99
C LEU A 81 3.64 -4.03 0.52
N VAL A 82 4.95 -4.17 0.32
CA VAL A 82 5.60 -4.20 -0.98
C VAL A 82 6.54 -5.40 -1.05
N VAL A 83 6.78 -5.88 -2.26
CA VAL A 83 7.68 -6.99 -2.53
C VAL A 83 8.69 -6.59 -3.58
N ILE A 84 9.94 -7.01 -3.39
CA ILE A 84 11.03 -6.74 -4.32
C ILE A 84 11.19 -7.95 -5.23
N CYS A 85 11.14 -7.73 -6.54
CA CYS A 85 11.38 -8.80 -7.50
C CYS A 85 12.82 -9.31 -7.39
N PRO A 86 13.08 -10.61 -7.17
CA PRO A 86 14.44 -11.15 -7.03
C PRO A 86 15.24 -11.10 -8.34
N LYS A 87 14.57 -10.97 -9.49
CA LYS A 87 15.22 -10.94 -10.82
C LYS A 87 15.57 -9.53 -11.26
N CYS A 88 14.64 -8.58 -11.16
CA CYS A 88 14.81 -7.22 -11.69
C CYS A 88 14.86 -6.13 -10.60
N LYS A 89 14.82 -6.52 -9.32
CA LYS A 89 14.87 -5.64 -8.14
C LYS A 89 13.80 -4.55 -8.08
N THR A 90 12.72 -4.70 -8.85
CA THR A 90 11.60 -3.76 -8.86
C THR A 90 10.76 -3.95 -7.60
N GLU A 91 10.56 -2.87 -6.85
CA GLU A 91 9.60 -2.79 -5.76
C GLU A 91 8.19 -2.62 -6.34
N GLN A 92 7.25 -3.44 -5.86
CA GLN A 92 5.86 -3.39 -6.34
C GLN A 92 4.89 -3.91 -5.27
N PRO A 93 3.59 -3.60 -5.41
CA PRO A 93 2.56 -4.20 -4.58
C PRO A 93 2.44 -5.72 -4.81
N PRO A 94 2.23 -6.52 -3.75
CA PRO A 94 1.99 -7.96 -3.85
C PRO A 94 0.57 -8.28 -4.37
N ILE A 95 0.30 -8.09 -5.67
CA ILE A 95 -1.03 -8.34 -6.27
C ILE A 95 -1.10 -9.60 -7.16
N GLU A 96 -0.37 -9.65 -8.29
CA GLU A 96 -0.70 -10.56 -9.42
C GLU A 96 0.21 -11.79 -9.56
N GLY A 97 0.87 -12.23 -8.50
CA GLY A 97 1.80 -13.36 -8.49
C GLY A 97 2.97 -13.23 -9.47
N LYS A 98 3.15 -12.07 -10.08
CA LYS A 98 4.06 -11.79 -11.19
C LYS A 98 4.61 -10.39 -11.04
N CYS A 99 5.80 -10.18 -11.59
CA CYS A 99 6.42 -8.86 -11.60
C CYS A 99 5.84 -7.98 -12.72
N ILE A 100 5.36 -6.77 -12.37
CA ILE A 100 4.85 -5.75 -13.29
C ILE A 100 5.87 -5.31 -14.35
N LYS A 101 7.18 -5.44 -14.05
CA LYS A 101 8.25 -5.00 -14.96
C LYS A 101 8.77 -6.11 -15.85
N CYS A 102 9.04 -7.29 -15.29
CA CYS A 102 9.70 -8.38 -16.03
C CYS A 102 8.81 -9.60 -16.31
N GLY A 103 7.56 -9.60 -15.85
CA GLY A 103 6.58 -10.67 -16.07
C GLY A 103 6.86 -11.99 -15.37
N LYS A 104 8.00 -12.14 -14.68
CA LYS A 104 8.38 -13.38 -14.00
C LYS A 104 7.52 -13.64 -12.76
N PRO A 105 7.25 -14.91 -12.42
CA PRO A 105 6.49 -15.27 -11.23
C PRO A 105 7.18 -14.74 -9.97
N LEU A 106 6.37 -14.27 -9.03
CA LEU A 106 6.80 -13.66 -7.79
C LEU A 106 5.96 -14.25 -6.66
N LYS A 107 6.64 -14.77 -5.63
CA LYS A 107 5.96 -15.30 -4.44
C LYS A 107 5.33 -14.16 -3.67
N ILE A 108 4.01 -14.12 -3.68
CA ILE A 108 3.21 -13.21 -2.87
C ILE A 108 2.67 -14.03 -1.71
N GLY A 109 2.84 -13.55 -0.48
CA GLY A 109 2.25 -14.20 0.69
C GLY A 109 0.74 -14.11 0.62
N GLY A 110 0.08 -15.23 0.34
CA GLY A 110 -1.37 -15.38 0.30
C GLY A 110 -1.72 -16.67 -0.44
N ASN A 111 -2.15 -17.68 0.32
CA ASN A 111 -2.40 -19.06 -0.11
C ASN A 111 -3.12 -19.16 -1.47
N ASP A 112 -2.52 -19.95 -2.36
CA ASP A 112 -3.22 -20.73 -3.37
C ASP A 112 -4.31 -21.57 -2.67
N VAL A 113 -5.57 -21.35 -3.05
CA VAL A 113 -6.61 -22.39 -2.99
C VAL A 113 -7.04 -22.68 -4.42
#